data_AF-A0A7J6TZN7-F1
#
_entry.id   AF-A0A7J6TZN7-F1
#
_cell.length_a   1.000
_cell.length_b   1.000
_cell.length_c   1.000
_cell.angle_alpha   90.00
_cell.angle_beta   90.00
_cell.angle_gamma   90.00
#
_symmetry.space_group_name_H-M   'P 1'
#
loop_
_entity.id
_entity.type
_entity.pdbx_description
1 polymer ?
#
loop_
_entity_poly.entity_id
_entity_poly.type
_entity_poly.pdbx_seq_one_letter_code
_entity_poly.pdbx_strand_id
1 'polypeptide(L)'
;MQTNSIEVKKLVYLYVINYAKSQPELAILAVNTFRKDTMDPNPLIRALAVRTMGSIKLEQMTEYLLEPLRRCCKDQDPYVRKTAAICIAKFFEISPDMIEDQGFVAVLKDMLSDANPMVVSNA
;
A
#
# COMPACT_ATOMS: atom_id res chain seq x y z
N MET A 1 -0.07 -0.99 -19.16
CA MET A 1 -1.07 -0.82 -18.07
C MET A 1 -1.23 0.63 -17.60
N GLN A 2 -0.60 1.63 -18.22
CA GLN A 2 -0.75 3.03 -17.79
C GLN A 2 -1.99 3.65 -18.45
N THR A 3 -2.94 4.08 -17.63
CA THR A 3 -4.19 4.74 -18.04
C THR A 3 -4.55 5.83 -17.04
N ASN A 4 -5.24 6.87 -17.51
CA ASN A 4 -5.74 7.96 -16.69
C ASN A 4 -7.17 7.70 -16.17
N SER A 5 -7.86 6.67 -16.68
CA SER A 5 -9.17 6.27 -16.15
C SER A 5 -9.00 5.54 -14.83
N ILE A 6 -9.63 6.08 -13.78
CA ILE A 6 -9.62 5.51 -12.44
C ILE A 6 -10.41 4.19 -12.42
N GLU A 7 -11.48 4.09 -13.20
CA GLU A 7 -12.33 2.91 -13.32
C GLU A 7 -11.53 1.74 -13.89
N VAL A 8 -10.82 1.98 -15.00
CA VAL A 8 -9.95 0.96 -15.61
C VAL A 8 -8.82 0.58 -14.65
N LYS A 9 -8.22 1.55 -13.95
CA LYS A 9 -7.17 1.29 -12.96
C LYS A 9 -7.66 0.37 -11.84
N LYS A 10 -8.86 0.61 -11.30
CA LYS A 10 -9.48 -0.26 -10.28
C LYS A 10 -9.65 -1.70 -10.76
N LEU A 11 -10.11 -1.89 -12.01
CA LEU A 11 -10.29 -3.23 -12.59
C LEU A 11 -8.96 -3.94 -12.80
N VAL A 12 -7.95 -3.24 -13.34
CA VAL A 12 -6.59 -3.79 -13.50
C VAL A 12 -6.00 -4.18 -12.15
N TYR A 13 -6.16 -3.34 -11.13
CA TYR A 13 -5.65 -3.63 -9.80
C TYR A 13 -6.33 -4.85 -9.17
N LEU A 14 -7.66 -4.96 -9.31
CA LEU A 14 -8.40 -6.14 -8.86
C LEU A 14 -7.94 -7.41 -9.59
N TYR A 15 -7.71 -7.31 -10.90
CA TYR A 15 -7.18 -8.43 -11.68
C TYR A 15 -5.80 -8.87 -11.16
N VAL A 16 -4.86 -7.93 -10.98
CA VAL A 16 -3.52 -8.26 -10.46
C VAL A 16 -3.59 -8.91 -9.09
N ILE A 17 -4.42 -8.42 -8.16
CA ILE A 17 -4.58 -9.02 -6.82
C ILE A 17 -5.03 -10.49 -6.92
N ASN A 18 -6.02 -10.79 -7.77
CA ASN A 18 -6.60 -12.12 -7.87
C ASN A 18 -5.69 -13.12 -8.60
N TYR A 19 -4.90 -12.67 -9.58
CA TYR A 19 -4.07 -13.54 -10.42
C TYR A 19 -2.58 -13.53 -10.06
N ALA A 20 -2.14 -12.67 -9.14
CA ALA A 20 -0.74 -12.56 -8.72
C ALA A 20 -0.10 -13.89 -8.31
N LYS A 21 -0.83 -14.77 -7.61
CA LYS A 21 -0.30 -16.08 -7.19
C LYS A 21 -0.10 -17.04 -8.36
N SER A 22 -1.03 -17.06 -9.31
CA SER A 22 -0.94 -17.91 -10.51
C SER A 22 0.03 -17.35 -11.56
N GLN A 23 0.26 -16.04 -11.57
CA GLN A 23 1.10 -15.33 -12.54
C GLN A 23 1.96 -14.25 -11.86
N PRO A 24 3.01 -14.64 -11.13
CA PRO A 24 3.85 -13.69 -10.37
C PRO A 24 4.55 -12.66 -11.26
N GLU A 25 4.98 -13.08 -12.46
CA GLU A 25 5.64 -12.19 -13.42
C GLU A 25 4.77 -10.98 -13.81
N LEU A 26 3.46 -11.19 -13.96
CA LEU A 26 2.53 -10.11 -14.30
C LEU A 26 2.38 -9.11 -13.14
N ALA A 27 2.40 -9.60 -11.89
CA ALA A 27 2.42 -8.74 -10.72
C ALA A 27 3.71 -7.91 -10.64
N ILE A 28 4.86 -8.52 -10.95
CA ILE A 28 6.16 -7.82 -10.99
C ILE A 28 6.15 -6.69 -12.04
N LEU A 29 5.61 -6.93 -13.23
CA LEU A 29 5.46 -5.90 -14.26
C LEU A 29 4.58 -4.72 -13.81
N ALA A 30 3.61 -4.96 -12.93
CA ALA A 30 2.74 -3.94 -12.39
C ALA A 30 3.37 -3.13 -11.23
N VAL A 31 4.43 -3.63 -10.58
CA VAL A 31 5.08 -2.99 -9.42
C VAL A 31 5.48 -1.55 -9.70
N ASN A 32 6.16 -1.31 -10.82
CA ASN A 32 6.61 0.04 -11.18
C ASN A 32 5.43 1.00 -11.39
N THR A 33 4.30 0.48 -11.89
CA THR A 33 3.06 1.26 -12.03
C THR A 33 2.49 1.60 -10.66
N PHE A 34 2.40 0.63 -9.74
CA PHE A 34 1.93 0.89 -8.37
C PHE A 34 2.82 1.89 -7.64
N ARG A 35 4.15 1.73 -7.71
CA ARG A 35 5.10 2.67 -7.08
C ARG A 35 4.91 4.08 -7.60
N LYS A 36 4.71 4.25 -8.91
CA LYS A 36 4.40 5.55 -9.51
C LYS A 36 3.06 6.09 -9.00
N ASP A 37 2.04 5.25 -8.95
CA ASP A 37 0.69 5.62 -8.52
C ASP A 37 0.62 6.01 -7.03
N THR A 38 1.52 5.50 -6.17
CA THR A 38 1.68 6.01 -4.78
C THR A 38 2.23 7.44 -4.68
N MET A 39 2.60 8.06 -5.80
CA MET A 39 3.01 9.47 -5.90
C MET A 39 2.03 10.33 -6.70
N ASP A 40 0.91 9.76 -7.12
CA ASP A 40 -0.06 10.48 -7.94
C ASP A 40 -0.60 11.73 -7.20
N PRO A 41 -0.85 12.85 -7.88
CA PRO A 41 -1.47 14.03 -7.25
C PRO A 41 -2.80 13.70 -6.56
N ASN A 42 -3.55 12.72 -7.07
CA ASN A 42 -4.82 12.31 -6.52
C ASN A 42 -4.64 11.36 -5.32
N PRO A 43 -5.08 11.73 -4.10
CA PRO A 43 -4.94 10.89 -2.90
C PRO A 43 -5.67 9.55 -3.02
N LEU A 44 -6.76 9.48 -3.79
CA LEU A 44 -7.49 8.23 -4.01
C LEU A 44 -6.66 7.23 -4.83
N ILE A 45 -5.86 7.70 -5.78
CA ILE A 45 -4.95 6.86 -6.56
C ILE A 45 -3.79 6.39 -5.68
N ARG A 46 -3.21 7.28 -4.87
CA ARG A 46 -2.14 6.92 -3.91
C ARG A 46 -2.57 5.85 -2.93
N ALA A 47 -3.73 6.06 -2.28
CA ALA A 47 -4.31 5.11 -1.34
C ALA A 47 -4.70 3.78 -2.01
N LEU A 48 -5.25 3.84 -3.22
CA LEU A 48 -5.58 2.64 -3.99
C LEU A 48 -4.33 1.81 -4.29
N ALA A 49 -3.23 2.45 -4.70
CA ALA A 49 -1.96 1.79 -5.00
C ALA A 49 -1.37 1.11 -3.76
N VAL A 50 -1.19 1.84 -2.64
CA VAL A 50 -0.60 1.25 -1.44
C VAL A 50 -1.43 0.08 -0.88
N ARG A 51 -2.76 0.18 -0.93
CA ARG A 51 -3.66 -0.89 -0.51
C ARG A 51 -3.54 -2.12 -1.40
N THR A 52 -3.43 -1.91 -2.71
CA THR A 52 -3.29 -3.00 -3.68
C THR A 52 -1.97 -3.71 -3.49
N MET A 53 -0.87 -2.97 -3.33
CA MET A 53 0.44 -3.55 -3.06
C MET A 53 0.43 -4.43 -1.81
N GLY A 54 -0.13 -3.95 -0.68
CA GLY A 54 -0.24 -4.76 0.55
C GLY A 54 -1.26 -5.89 0.50
N SER A 55 -2.08 -5.99 -0.55
CA SER A 55 -3.03 -7.11 -0.73
C SER A 55 -2.47 -8.20 -1.67
N ILE A 56 -1.35 -7.94 -2.35
CA ILE A 56 -0.64 -8.92 -3.18
C ILE A 56 0.25 -9.76 -2.27
N LYS A 57 -0.15 -11.01 -2.03
CA LYS A 57 0.55 -11.97 -1.16
C LYS A 57 1.69 -12.69 -1.90
N LEU A 58 2.67 -11.92 -2.38
CA LEU A 58 3.90 -12.42 -3.00
C LEU A 58 5.10 -11.88 -2.23
N GLU A 59 6.04 -12.75 -1.85
CA GLU A 59 7.23 -12.35 -1.10
C GLU A 59 8.03 -11.27 -1.85
N GLN A 60 8.19 -11.39 -3.18
CA GLN A 60 8.91 -10.37 -3.94
C GLN A 60 8.24 -8.99 -3.86
N MET A 61 6.92 -8.92 -3.62
CA MET A 61 6.19 -7.65 -3.52
C MET A 61 6.55 -6.85 -2.27
N THR A 62 6.95 -7.56 -1.21
CA THR A 62 7.15 -7.01 0.12
C THR A 62 8.25 -5.96 0.15
N GLU A 63 9.40 -6.25 -0.47
CA GLU A 63 10.53 -5.31 -0.58
C GLU A 63 10.15 -4.03 -1.34
N TYR A 64 9.35 -4.15 -2.40
CA TYR A 64 8.91 -2.98 -3.19
C TYR A 64 7.90 -2.10 -2.46
N LEU A 65 7.21 -2.62 -1.45
CA LEU A 65 6.18 -1.92 -0.69
C LEU A 65 6.77 -1.03 0.42
N LEU A 66 7.94 -1.37 0.99
CA LEU A 66 8.47 -0.71 2.18
C LEU A 66 8.54 0.82 2.03
N GLU A 67 9.23 1.29 1.00
CA GLU A 67 9.43 2.74 0.80
C GLU A 67 8.12 3.48 0.45
N PRO A 68 7.29 3.01 -0.50
CA PRO A 68 5.97 3.59 -0.74
C PRO A 68 5.08 3.64 0.51
N LEU A 69 5.07 2.57 1.31
CA LEU A 69 4.28 2.48 2.53
C LEU A 69 4.72 3.51 3.57
N ARG A 70 6.03 3.63 3.80
CA ARG A 70 6.59 4.61 4.75
C ARG A 70 6.22 6.03 4.37
N ARG A 71 6.29 6.36 3.08
CA ARG A 71 5.83 7.67 2.58
C ARG A 71 4.33 7.87 2.79
N CYS A 72 3.51 6.87 2.48
CA CYS A 72 2.05 6.97 2.66
C CYS A 72 1.63 7.12 4.13
N CYS A 73 2.41 6.62 5.10
CA CYS A 73 2.18 6.85 6.53
C CYS A 73 2.33 8.34 6.91
N LYS A 74 3.13 9.10 6.15
CA LYS A 74 3.37 10.54 6.35
C LYS A 74 2.69 11.41 5.30
N ASP A 75 1.71 10.86 4.57
CA ASP A 75 0.99 11.59 3.53
C ASP A 75 0.20 12.76 4.12
N GLN A 76 0.03 13.83 3.34
CA GLN A 76 -0.76 14.99 3.77
C GLN A 76 -2.25 14.63 3.90
N ASP A 77 -2.73 13.71 3.06
CA ASP A 77 -4.12 13.31 3.05
C ASP A 77 -4.40 12.19 4.08
N PRO A 78 -5.35 12.39 5.02
CA PRO A 78 -5.67 11.40 6.05
C PRO A 78 -6.25 10.10 5.48
N TYR A 79 -6.88 10.13 4.31
CA TYR A 79 -7.36 8.91 3.64
C TYR A 79 -6.20 8.00 3.23
N VAL A 80 -5.08 8.59 2.77
CA VAL A 80 -3.87 7.84 2.44
C VAL A 80 -3.23 7.29 3.71
N ARG A 81 -3.07 8.12 4.75
CA ARG A 81 -2.49 7.70 6.03
C ARG A 81 -3.26 6.53 6.68
N LYS A 82 -4.59 6.64 6.83
CA LYS A 82 -5.37 5.53 7.41
C LYS A 82 -5.27 4.24 6.56
N THR A 83 -5.14 4.39 5.24
CA THR A 83 -5.00 3.23 4.34
C THR A 83 -3.63 2.59 4.50
N ALA A 84 -2.59 3.39 4.72
CA ALA A 84 -1.24 2.91 5.04
C ALA A 84 -1.22 2.14 6.37
N ALA A 85 -1.93 2.62 7.40
CA ALA A 85 -2.03 1.93 8.68
C ALA A 85 -2.62 0.51 8.54
N ILE A 86 -3.76 0.37 7.84
CA ILE A 86 -4.36 -0.93 7.51
C ILE A 86 -3.39 -1.80 6.69
N CYS A 87 -2.62 -1.17 5.79
CA CYS A 87 -1.64 -1.88 4.96
C CYS A 87 -0.50 -2.47 5.79
N ILE A 88 -0.03 -1.77 6.84
CA ILE A 88 0.96 -2.30 7.78
C ILE A 88 0.42 -3.57 8.47
N ALA A 89 -0.83 -3.54 8.95
CA ALA A 89 -1.45 -4.70 9.59
C ALA A 89 -1.54 -5.91 8.64
N LYS A 90 -1.97 -5.69 7.40
CA LYS A 90 -2.00 -6.75 6.37
C LYS A 90 -0.61 -7.28 6.04
N PHE A 91 0.38 -6.41 6.01
CA PHE A 91 1.75 -6.80 5.70
C PHE A 91 2.39 -7.59 6.85
N PHE A 92 2.04 -7.28 8.09
CA PHE A 92 2.43 -8.06 9.27
C PHE A 92 1.94 -9.51 9.21
N GLU A 93 0.76 -9.79 8.63
CA GLU A 93 0.29 -11.17 8.41
C GLU A 93 1.16 -11.98 7.44
N ILE A 94 1.96 -11.31 6.60
CA ILE A 94 2.79 -11.93 5.56
C ILE A 94 4.24 -12.04 6.04
N SER A 95 4.78 -10.97 6.62
CA SER A 95 6.18 -10.88 7.03
C SER A 95 6.31 -10.04 8.30
N PRO A 96 6.03 -10.61 9.48
CA PRO A 96 6.09 -9.89 10.75
C PRO A 96 7.50 -9.38 11.05
N ASP A 97 8.52 -10.20 10.83
CA ASP A 97 9.94 -9.85 11.04
C ASP A 97 10.33 -8.60 10.26
N MET A 98 9.92 -8.50 8.98
CA MET A 98 10.21 -7.34 8.13
C MET A 98 9.53 -6.07 8.64
N ILE A 99 8.32 -6.16 9.19
CA ILE A 99 7.60 -5.03 9.79
C ILE A 99 8.31 -4.51 11.03
N GLU A 100 8.80 -5.44 11.87
CA GLU A 100 9.54 -5.13 13.09
C GLU A 100 10.91 -4.51 12.75
N ASP A 101 11.69 -5.15 11.87
CA ASP A 101 13.02 -4.70 11.44
C ASP A 101 13.00 -3.31 10.78
N GLN A 102 11.94 -3.02 10.03
CA GLN A 102 11.76 -1.72 9.39
C GLN A 102 11.14 -0.67 10.31
N GLY A 103 10.79 -1.03 11.55
CA GLY A 103 10.24 -0.11 12.55
C GLY A 103 8.83 0.39 12.23
N PHE A 104 8.04 -0.34 11.44
CA PHE A 104 6.66 0.06 11.13
C PHE A 104 5.74 -0.02 12.35
N VAL A 105 6.07 -0.85 13.35
CA VAL A 105 5.37 -0.87 14.64
C VAL A 105 5.50 0.48 15.37
N ALA A 106 6.68 1.09 15.34
CA ALA A 106 6.87 2.43 15.90
C ALA A 106 6.07 3.48 15.13
N VAL A 107 6.06 3.38 13.79
CA VAL A 107 5.26 4.26 12.93
C VAL A 107 3.77 4.17 13.27
N LEU A 108 3.20 2.97 13.45
CA LEU A 108 1.80 2.82 13.86
C LEU A 108 1.52 3.44 15.24
N LYS A 109 2.41 3.25 16.21
CA LYS A 109 2.29 3.89 17.53
C LYS A 109 2.27 5.41 17.43
N ASP A 110 3.12 5.99 16.59
CA ASP A 110 3.12 7.44 16.35
C ASP A 110 1.80 7.92 15.71
N MET A 111 1.20 7.09 14.83
CA MET A 111 -0.09 7.40 14.18
C MET A 111 -1.27 7.41 15.15
N LEU A 112 -1.16 6.84 16.35
CA LEU A 112 -2.17 7.00 17.41
C LEU A 112 -2.28 8.44 17.90
N SER A 113 -1.25 9.26 17.66
CA SER A 113 -1.25 10.69 17.96
C SER A 113 -1.65 11.57 16.76
N ASP A 114 -2.16 10.98 15.68
CA ASP A 114 -2.59 11.73 14.49
C ASP A 114 -3.78 12.65 14.82
N ALA A 115 -3.80 13.84 14.20
CA ALA A 115 -4.89 14.80 14.38
C ALA A 115 -6.24 14.31 13.80
N ASN A 116 -6.21 13.35 12.87
CA ASN A 116 -7.40 12.83 12.22
C ASN A 116 -7.91 11.55 12.91
N PRO A 117 -9.15 11.54 13.45
CA PRO A 117 -9.70 10.38 14.15
C PRO A 117 -9.79 9.10 13.31
N MET A 118 -9.95 9.24 11.98
CA MET A 118 -9.99 8.07 11.09
C MET A 118 -8.62 7.43 10.95
N VAL A 119 -7.53 8.20 11.06
CA VAL A 119 -6.18 7.63 11.07
C VAL A 119 -5.95 6.91 12.39
N VAL A 120 -6.25 7.56 13.52
CA VAL A 120 -6.11 6.98 14.87
C VAL A 120 -6.91 5.68 15.01
N SER A 121 -8.15 5.63 14.51
CA SER A 121 -8.98 4.43 14.57
C SER A 121 -8.46 3.25 13.73
N ASN A 122 -7.56 3.48 12.78
CA ASN A 122 -7.02 2.45 11.89
C ASN A 122 -5.53 2.17 12.12
N ALA A 123 -4.90 2.90 13.05
CA ALA A 123 -3.53 2.68 13.50
C ALA A 123 -3.50 1.62 14.61
#